data_AF-A0A950V1I2-F1
#
_entry.id   AF-A0A950V1I2-F1
#
_cell.length_a   1.000
_cell.length_b   1.000
_cell.length_c   1.000
_cell.angle_alpha   90.00
_cell.angle_beta   90.00
_cell.angle_gamma   90.00
#
_symmetry.space_group_name_H-M   'P 1'
#
loop_
_entity.id
_entity.type
_entity.pdbx_description
1 polymer ?
#
loop_
_entity_poly.entity_id
_entity_poly.type
_entity_poly.pdbx_seq_one_letter_code
_entity_poly.pdbx_strand_id
1 'polypeptide(L)'
;MTQSVLSQNELFDLRRRGWRGGIVTPHRAFAQLHVKRIDLVIILASVLGITAAWLFALPAVGEFWFRVFRFWHHALGLEGSVARAPQHWGALHFSIPTVLVSAGAPDMFNWWLTAAITLLIFWGTFGISEEHLPWVYLLRFVVIVQGSALGYFAFEAAKFPHDLPSYTVGMLYFGTIFITLLPLILGFSYFLFDFRYTQKLALTLGTMAYLTLFLPFQYMLHVWIIHKSILFMPVLYFIFGPFLDVLVFVSLYSWGMSWKAKDE
;
A
#
# COMPACT_ATOMS: atom_id res chain seq x y z
N MET A 1 12.92 58.95 -34.40
CA MET A 1 12.02 57.84 -33.99
C MET A 1 12.80 56.92 -33.07
N THR A 2 12.62 57.05 -31.76
CA THR A 2 13.29 56.24 -30.74
C THR A 2 12.38 55.06 -30.39
N GLN A 3 12.76 53.85 -30.80
CA GLN A 3 12.09 52.63 -30.36
C GLN A 3 12.38 52.43 -28.87
N SER A 4 11.36 52.49 -28.00
CA SER A 4 11.53 52.12 -26.60
C SER A 4 11.75 50.61 -26.51
N VAL A 5 12.99 50.20 -26.29
CA VAL A 5 13.31 48.81 -25.96
C VAL A 5 12.77 48.56 -24.56
N LEU A 6 11.62 47.89 -24.48
CA LEU A 6 11.08 47.42 -23.21
C LEU A 6 12.15 46.57 -22.51
N SER A 7 12.39 46.88 -21.23
CA SER A 7 13.31 46.10 -20.41
C SER A 7 12.81 44.65 -20.29
N GLN A 8 13.72 43.69 -20.06
CA GLN A 8 13.32 42.29 -19.91
C GLN A 8 12.29 42.07 -18.80
N ASN A 9 12.32 42.90 -17.76
CA ASN A 9 11.36 42.86 -16.66
C ASN A 9 9.95 43.27 -17.11
N GLU A 10 9.82 44.28 -17.96
CA GLU A 10 8.53 44.72 -18.51
C GLU A 10 7.93 43.69 -19.48
N LEU A 11 8.78 43.04 -20.29
CA LEU A 11 8.37 41.91 -21.13
C LEU A 11 7.88 40.71 -20.31
N PHE A 12 8.53 40.44 -19.18
CA PHE A 12 8.14 39.36 -18.27
C PHE A 12 6.80 39.65 -17.59
N ASP A 13 6.57 40.90 -17.16
CA ASP A 13 5.30 41.33 -16.57
C ASP A 13 4.15 41.31 -17.56
N LEU A 14 4.37 41.72 -18.82
CA LEU A 14 3.35 41.66 -19.87
C LEU A 14 2.92 40.22 -20.19
N ARG A 15 3.84 39.25 -20.15
CA ARG A 15 3.50 37.82 -20.33
C ARG A 15 2.64 37.26 -19.21
N ARG A 16 2.69 37.86 -18.02
CA ARG A 16 1.90 37.44 -16.86
C ARG A 16 0.56 38.15 -16.77
N ARG A 17 0.18 39.03 -17.69
CA ARG A 17 -1.14 39.66 -17.72
C ARG A 17 -2.06 38.94 -18.70
N GLY A 18 -3.21 38.49 -18.20
CA GLY A 18 -4.27 37.91 -19.02
C GLY A 18 -4.99 39.00 -19.83
N TRP A 19 -5.79 38.59 -20.80
CA TRP A 19 -6.55 39.47 -21.70
C TRP A 19 -7.43 40.52 -20.97
N ARG A 20 -7.84 40.24 -19.73
CA ARG A 20 -8.63 41.17 -18.88
C ARG A 20 -7.78 41.99 -17.89
N GLY A 21 -6.45 42.00 -18.02
CA GLY A 21 -5.55 42.72 -17.12
C GLY A 21 -5.27 42.03 -15.77
N GLY A 22 -5.84 40.85 -15.52
CA GLY A 22 -5.55 40.04 -14.33
C GLY A 22 -4.18 39.36 -14.44
N ILE A 23 -3.51 39.14 -13.31
CA ILE A 23 -2.24 38.40 -13.27
C ILE A 23 -2.54 36.91 -13.47
N VAL A 24 -2.05 36.32 -14.55
CA VAL A 24 -2.01 34.88 -14.76
C VAL A 24 -0.94 34.34 -13.81
N THR A 25 -1.38 33.86 -12.65
CA THR A 25 -0.51 33.10 -11.75
C THR A 25 -0.03 31.87 -12.51
N PRO A 26 1.29 31.63 -12.60
CA PRO A 26 1.80 30.45 -13.27
C PRO A 26 1.15 29.20 -12.67
N HIS A 27 0.64 28.33 -13.54
CA HIS A 27 0.08 27.05 -13.13
C HIS A 27 1.14 26.32 -12.30
N ARG A 28 0.79 25.70 -11.16
CA ARG A 28 1.75 25.02 -10.25
C ARG A 28 2.71 24.06 -10.96
N ALA A 29 2.34 23.54 -12.13
CA ALA A 29 3.18 22.71 -13.00
C ALA A 29 4.43 23.43 -13.57
N PHE A 30 4.45 24.76 -13.63
CA PHE A 30 5.57 25.59 -14.09
C PHE A 30 6.33 26.27 -12.93
N ALA A 31 5.94 26.01 -11.68
CA ALA A 31 6.70 26.48 -10.53
C ALA A 31 8.00 25.67 -10.44
N GLN A 32 9.13 26.35 -10.61
CA GLN A 32 10.43 25.72 -10.44
C GLN A 32 10.64 25.38 -8.96
N LEU A 33 10.89 24.10 -8.70
CA LEU A 33 11.27 23.59 -7.40
C LEU A 33 12.70 24.06 -7.08
N HIS A 34 12.81 25.04 -6.20
CA HIS A 34 14.10 25.59 -5.77
C HIS A 34 14.70 24.70 -4.68
N VAL A 35 15.28 23.56 -5.08
CA VAL A 35 15.94 22.63 -4.16
C VAL A 35 17.36 23.13 -3.86
N LYS A 36 17.64 23.50 -2.61
CA LYS A 36 19.00 23.86 -2.20
C LYS A 36 19.80 22.60 -1.90
N ARG A 37 21.13 22.66 -2.02
CA ARG A 37 22.02 21.54 -1.66
C ARG A 37 21.82 21.06 -0.22
N ILE A 38 21.54 21.99 0.71
CA ILE A 38 21.24 21.66 2.11
C ILE A 38 19.96 20.82 2.24
N ASP A 39 18.95 21.08 1.40
CA ASP A 39 17.71 20.31 1.40
C ASP A 39 17.98 18.87 0.99
N LEU A 40 18.81 18.64 -0.04
CA LEU A 40 19.21 17.29 -0.44
C LEU A 40 19.93 16.54 0.68
N VAL A 41 20.82 17.21 1.42
CA VAL A 41 21.50 16.60 2.58
C VAL A 41 20.51 16.25 3.68
N ILE A 42 19.55 17.13 3.98
CA ILE A 42 18.50 16.88 4.99
C ILE A 42 17.60 15.72 4.57
N ILE A 43 17.22 15.65 3.29
CA ILE A 43 16.42 14.55 2.75
C ILE A 43 17.19 13.24 2.91
N LEU A 44 18.43 13.18 2.42
CA LEU A 44 19.26 11.98 2.50
C LEU A 44 19.47 11.54 3.95
N ALA A 45 19.83 12.46 4.84
CA ALA A 45 20.01 12.18 6.27
C ALA A 45 18.72 11.66 6.93
N SER A 46 17.56 12.22 6.55
CA SER A 46 16.27 11.78 7.09
C SER A 46 15.90 10.39 6.59
N VAL A 47 16.07 10.11 5.29
CA VAL A 47 15.82 8.79 4.71
C VAL A 47 16.70 7.74 5.38
N LEU A 48 18.01 7.99 5.46
CA LEU A 48 18.96 7.06 6.09
C LEU A 48 18.67 6.88 7.59
N GLY A 49 18.38 7.97 8.31
CA GLY A 49 18.09 7.94 9.73
C GLY A 49 16.81 7.15 10.05
N ILE A 50 15.72 7.40 9.31
CA ILE A 50 14.46 6.67 9.49
C ILE A 50 14.61 5.20 9.10
N THR A 51 15.27 4.90 7.98
CA THR A 51 15.50 3.52 7.56
C THR A 51 16.36 2.78 8.57
N ALA A 52 17.44 3.39 9.09
CA ALA A 52 18.27 2.78 10.13
C ALA A 52 17.45 2.50 11.39
N ALA A 53 16.67 3.48 11.87
CA ALA A 53 15.80 3.30 13.04
C ALA A 53 14.78 2.17 12.83
N TRP A 54 14.18 2.07 11.64
CA TRP A 54 13.28 0.99 11.28
C TRP A 54 13.98 -0.38 11.30
N LEU A 55 15.18 -0.50 10.72
CA LEU A 55 15.93 -1.76 10.73
C LEU A 55 16.26 -2.21 12.15
N PHE A 56 16.60 -1.30 13.05
CA PHE A 56 16.79 -1.61 14.48
C PHE A 56 15.47 -2.00 15.19
N ALA A 57 14.33 -1.49 14.72
CA ALA A 57 13.01 -1.82 15.27
C ALA A 57 12.45 -3.15 14.77
N LEU A 58 12.98 -3.71 13.67
CA LEU A 58 12.44 -4.94 13.05
C LEU A 58 12.27 -6.13 14.00
N PRO A 59 13.23 -6.46 14.91
CA PRO A 59 13.02 -7.52 15.88
C PRO A 59 11.82 -7.27 16.81
N ALA A 60 11.63 -6.02 17.25
CA ALA A 60 10.50 -5.63 18.10
C ALA A 60 9.17 -5.68 17.33
N VAL A 61 9.18 -5.26 16.06
CA VAL A 61 8.02 -5.36 15.15
C VAL A 61 7.63 -6.82 14.94
N GLY A 62 8.60 -7.70 14.66
CA GLY A 62 8.38 -9.13 14.50
C GLY A 62 7.77 -9.78 15.73
N GLU A 63 8.25 -9.42 16.93
CA GLU A 63 7.68 -9.88 18.19
C GLU A 63 6.27 -9.32 18.45
N PHE A 64 6.03 -8.05 18.11
CA PHE A 64 4.69 -7.46 18.16
C PHE A 64 3.71 -8.21 17.26
N TRP A 65 4.08 -8.44 15.99
CA TRP A 65 3.28 -9.22 15.05
C TRP A 65 3.03 -10.63 15.56
N PHE A 66 4.05 -11.30 16.12
CA PHE A 66 3.89 -12.61 16.71
C PHE A 66 2.85 -12.63 17.84
N ARG A 67 2.83 -11.62 18.71
CA ARG A 67 1.82 -11.50 19.77
C ARG A 67 0.41 -11.29 19.23
N VAL A 68 0.25 -10.47 18.19
CA VAL A 68 -1.05 -10.25 17.52
C VAL A 68 -1.56 -11.57 16.93
N PHE A 69 -0.72 -12.28 16.18
CA PHE A 69 -1.08 -13.59 15.61
C PHE A 69 -1.41 -14.60 16.69
N ARG A 70 -0.61 -14.70 17.75
CA ARG A 70 -0.86 -15.63 18.87
C ARG A 70 -2.17 -15.31 19.59
N PHE A 71 -2.45 -14.03 19.82
CA PHE A 71 -3.69 -13.60 20.46
C PHE A 71 -4.91 -14.04 19.63
N TRP A 72 -4.94 -13.69 18.34
CA TRP A 72 -6.08 -14.01 17.48
C TRP A 72 -6.18 -15.49 17.15
N HIS A 73 -5.06 -16.19 17.00
CA HIS A 73 -5.07 -17.65 16.86
C HIS A 73 -5.81 -18.31 18.02
N HIS A 74 -5.50 -17.89 19.26
CA HIS A 74 -6.17 -18.40 20.44
C HIS A 74 -7.64 -17.97 20.51
N ALA A 75 -7.93 -16.69 20.26
CA ALA A 75 -9.29 -16.14 20.32
C ALA A 75 -10.24 -16.76 19.28
N LEU A 76 -9.72 -17.12 18.10
CA LEU A 76 -10.49 -17.74 17.02
C LEU A 76 -10.58 -19.27 17.14
N GLY A 77 -9.89 -19.87 18.11
CA GLY A 77 -9.88 -21.32 18.32
C GLY A 77 -9.32 -22.09 17.13
N LEU A 78 -8.33 -21.54 16.43
CA LEU A 78 -7.70 -22.21 15.30
C LEU A 78 -6.91 -23.43 15.79
N GLU A 79 -6.97 -24.52 15.03
CA GLU A 79 -6.10 -25.68 15.23
C GLU A 79 -4.62 -25.31 14.98
N GLY A 80 -3.68 -26.16 15.37
CA GLY A 80 -2.26 -25.92 15.10
C GLY A 80 -1.59 -24.92 16.07
N SER A 81 -0.55 -24.24 15.59
CA SER A 81 0.23 -23.31 16.41
C SER A 81 0.82 -22.16 15.61
N VAL A 82 1.18 -21.08 16.30
CA VAL A 82 1.91 -19.95 15.71
C VAL A 82 3.41 -20.16 15.95
N ALA A 83 4.18 -20.20 14.86
CA ALA A 83 5.62 -20.33 14.88
C ALA A 83 6.31 -19.03 14.46
N ARG A 84 7.61 -18.93 14.72
CA ARG A 84 8.46 -17.83 14.25
C ARG A 84 9.25 -18.29 13.04
N ALA A 85 9.05 -17.63 11.91
CA ALA A 85 9.83 -17.87 10.70
C ALA A 85 11.04 -16.90 10.68
N PRO A 86 12.28 -17.39 10.88
CA PRO A 86 13.46 -16.54 10.93
C PRO A 86 13.75 -15.92 9.56
N GLN A 87 14.11 -14.64 9.56
CA GLN A 87 14.44 -13.83 8.40
C GLN A 87 15.85 -13.25 8.55
N HIS A 88 16.59 -13.21 7.45
CA HIS A 88 18.00 -12.82 7.43
C HIS A 88 18.24 -11.76 6.36
N TRP A 89 18.55 -10.54 6.77
CA TRP A 89 18.92 -9.43 5.87
C TRP A 89 20.37 -9.01 6.15
N GLY A 90 21.31 -9.72 5.53
CA GLY A 90 22.74 -9.56 5.82
C GLY A 90 23.04 -9.91 7.28
N ALA A 91 23.48 -8.93 8.08
CA ALA A 91 23.75 -9.11 9.51
C ALA A 91 22.50 -8.98 10.40
N LEU A 92 21.39 -8.48 9.85
CA LEU A 92 20.16 -8.30 10.61
C LEU A 92 19.36 -9.61 10.69
N HIS A 93 19.02 -10.00 11.92
CA HIS A 93 18.23 -11.18 12.22
C HIS A 93 16.93 -10.75 12.89
N PHE A 94 15.80 -11.19 12.33
CA PHE A 94 14.49 -10.99 12.92
C PHE A 94 13.61 -12.18 12.58
N SER A 95 12.37 -12.19 13.06
CA SER A 95 11.43 -13.25 12.72
C SER A 95 10.05 -12.67 12.48
N ILE A 96 9.33 -13.27 11.55
CA ILE A 96 7.92 -12.94 11.28
C ILE A 96 7.05 -14.13 11.70
N PRO A 97 5.81 -13.90 12.15
CA PRO A 97 4.93 -15.00 12.51
C PRO A 97 4.53 -15.83 11.29
N THR A 98 4.32 -17.11 11.52
CA THR A 98 3.64 -18.01 10.59
C THR A 98 2.65 -18.87 11.37
N VAL A 99 1.54 -19.23 10.73
CA VAL A 99 0.50 -20.05 11.34
C VAL A 99 0.58 -21.43 10.71
N LEU A 100 0.90 -22.43 11.53
CA LEU A 100 1.04 -23.83 11.12
C LEU A 100 -0.33 -24.50 11.07
N VAL A 101 -1.15 -24.03 10.14
CA VAL A 101 -2.51 -24.49 9.90
C VAL A 101 -2.67 -24.87 8.44
N SER A 102 -3.36 -25.97 8.20
CA SER A 102 -3.75 -26.38 6.86
C SER A 102 -4.87 -25.49 6.32
N ALA A 103 -4.76 -25.11 5.05
CA ALA A 103 -5.86 -24.44 4.36
C ALA A 103 -7.05 -25.39 4.22
N GLY A 104 -8.26 -24.85 4.33
CA GLY A 104 -9.48 -25.63 4.15
C GLY A 104 -9.63 -26.05 2.68
N ALA A 105 -9.91 -27.32 2.45
CA ALA A 105 -10.21 -27.80 1.10
C ALA A 105 -11.48 -27.10 0.56
N PRO A 106 -11.56 -26.82 -0.76
CA PRO A 106 -12.77 -26.27 -1.34
C PRO A 106 -13.86 -27.35 -1.33
N ASP A 107 -14.81 -27.24 -0.39
CA ASP A 107 -16.02 -28.06 -0.39
C ASP A 107 -16.94 -27.69 -1.57
N MET A 108 -17.70 -28.67 -2.06
CA MET A 108 -18.67 -28.53 -3.15
C MET A 108 -19.66 -27.40 -2.86
N PHE A 109 -20.15 -27.30 -1.63
CA PHE A 109 -21.07 -26.23 -1.23
C PHE A 109 -20.41 -24.85 -1.34
N ASN A 110 -19.19 -24.70 -0.78
CA ASN A 110 -18.44 -23.45 -0.81
C ASN A 110 -18.10 -23.04 -2.25
N TRP A 111 -17.79 -23.98 -3.12
CA TRP A 111 -17.51 -23.73 -4.53
C TRP A 111 -18.75 -23.17 -5.24
N TRP A 112 -19.90 -23.84 -5.15
CA TRP A 112 -21.14 -23.40 -5.80
C TRP A 112 -21.66 -22.08 -5.26
N LEU A 113 -21.61 -21.89 -3.94
CA LEU A 113 -22.00 -20.63 -3.31
C LEU A 113 -21.11 -19.49 -3.81
N THR A 114 -19.79 -19.69 -3.83
CA THR A 114 -18.85 -18.68 -4.32
C THR A 114 -19.04 -18.40 -5.80
N ALA A 115 -19.33 -19.41 -6.63
CA ALA A 115 -19.66 -19.24 -8.04
C ALA A 115 -20.93 -18.41 -8.25
N ALA A 116 -22.00 -18.73 -7.51
CA ALA A 116 -23.25 -17.99 -7.56
C ALA A 116 -23.06 -16.52 -7.15
N ILE A 117 -22.33 -16.26 -6.06
CA ILE A 117 -22.01 -14.91 -5.60
C ILE A 117 -21.16 -14.17 -6.64
N THR A 118 -20.15 -14.82 -7.22
CA THR A 118 -19.28 -14.22 -8.24
C THR A 118 -20.08 -13.81 -9.48
N LEU A 119 -21.00 -14.66 -9.94
CA LEU A 119 -21.90 -14.36 -11.05
C LEU A 119 -22.88 -13.23 -10.71
N LEU A 120 -23.42 -13.22 -9.49
CA LEU A 120 -24.32 -12.17 -9.03
C LEU A 120 -23.62 -10.82 -8.98
N ILE A 121 -22.39 -10.76 -8.45
CA ILE A 121 -21.57 -9.54 -8.45
C ILE A 121 -21.32 -9.08 -9.88
N PHE A 122 -20.93 -9.98 -10.77
CA PHE A 122 -20.71 -9.66 -12.18
C PHE A 122 -21.96 -9.08 -12.83
N TRP A 123 -23.11 -9.73 -12.65
CA TRP A 123 -24.40 -9.27 -13.14
C TRP A 123 -24.76 -7.89 -12.57
N GLY A 124 -24.55 -7.68 -11.26
CA GLY A 124 -24.78 -6.41 -10.59
C GLY A 124 -23.97 -5.26 -11.20
N THR A 125 -22.78 -5.53 -11.74
CA THR A 125 -21.95 -4.48 -12.37
C THR A 125 -22.58 -3.82 -13.60
N PHE A 126 -23.56 -4.45 -14.26
CA PHE A 126 -24.26 -3.86 -15.40
C PHE A 126 -25.32 -2.82 -15.00
N GLY A 127 -25.75 -2.81 -13.74
CA GLY A 127 -26.74 -1.85 -13.22
C GLY A 127 -26.13 -0.60 -12.59
N ILE A 128 -24.81 -0.47 -12.57
CA ILE A 128 -24.11 0.65 -11.93
C ILE A 128 -23.95 1.81 -12.92
N SER A 129 -24.26 3.03 -12.49
CA SER A 129 -24.11 4.27 -13.29
C SER A 129 -22.66 4.51 -13.74
N GLU A 130 -22.49 5.17 -14.89
CA GLU A 130 -21.18 5.52 -15.47
C GLU A 130 -20.33 6.41 -14.54
N GLU A 131 -20.96 7.15 -13.62
CA GLU A 131 -20.25 7.96 -12.62
C GLU A 131 -19.39 7.12 -11.65
N HIS A 132 -19.67 5.82 -11.54
CA HIS A 132 -18.97 4.89 -10.66
C HIS A 132 -18.11 3.88 -11.42
N LEU A 133 -17.70 4.20 -12.65
CA LEU A 133 -16.83 3.34 -13.47
C LEU A 133 -15.59 2.78 -12.76
N PRO A 134 -14.85 3.53 -11.92
CA PRO A 134 -13.71 2.98 -11.19
C PRO A 134 -14.08 1.78 -10.31
N TRP A 135 -15.23 1.84 -9.64
CA TRP A 135 -15.75 0.74 -8.82
C TRP A 135 -16.20 -0.44 -9.66
N VAL A 136 -16.84 -0.18 -10.81
CA VAL A 136 -17.22 -1.22 -11.76
C VAL A 136 -16.01 -2.01 -12.24
N TYR A 137 -14.92 -1.33 -12.61
CA TYR A 137 -13.69 -2.00 -13.05
C TYR A 137 -13.03 -2.80 -11.93
N LEU A 138 -13.00 -2.25 -10.70
CA LEU A 138 -12.47 -2.99 -9.54
C LEU A 138 -13.30 -4.25 -9.27
N LEU A 139 -14.63 -4.16 -9.25
CA LEU A 139 -15.51 -5.32 -9.04
C LEU A 139 -15.35 -6.37 -10.14
N ARG A 140 -15.27 -5.95 -11.41
CA ARG A 140 -15.04 -6.87 -12.53
C ARG A 140 -13.67 -7.53 -12.45
N PHE A 141 -12.64 -6.82 -12.01
CA PHE A 141 -11.34 -7.40 -11.74
C PHE A 141 -11.40 -8.46 -10.62
N VAL A 142 -12.10 -8.18 -9.52
CA VAL A 142 -12.36 -9.17 -8.44
C VAL A 142 -13.06 -10.40 -9.01
N VAL A 143 -14.09 -10.23 -9.83
CA VAL A 143 -14.82 -11.31 -10.49
C VAL A 143 -13.89 -12.14 -11.38
N ILE A 144 -13.01 -11.52 -12.16
CA ILE A 144 -12.07 -12.22 -13.03
C ILE A 144 -11.10 -13.07 -12.19
N VAL A 145 -10.55 -12.51 -11.11
CA VAL A 145 -9.62 -13.24 -10.22
C VAL A 145 -10.34 -14.38 -9.49
N GLN A 146 -11.54 -14.15 -8.96
CA GLN A 146 -12.32 -15.20 -8.28
C GLN A 146 -12.81 -16.27 -9.28
N GLY A 147 -13.22 -15.86 -10.47
CA GLY A 147 -13.67 -16.75 -11.55
C GLY A 147 -12.54 -17.65 -12.04
N SER A 148 -11.32 -17.12 -12.18
CA SER A 148 -10.15 -17.94 -12.54
C SER A 148 -9.79 -18.93 -11.43
N ALA A 149 -9.90 -18.53 -10.15
CA ALA A 149 -9.74 -19.44 -9.02
C ALA A 149 -10.77 -20.58 -9.04
N LEU A 150 -12.06 -20.25 -9.22
CA LEU A 150 -13.14 -21.24 -9.36
C LEU A 150 -12.87 -22.22 -10.51
N GLY A 151 -12.44 -21.70 -11.67
CA GLY A 151 -12.06 -22.53 -12.81
C GLY A 151 -10.88 -23.45 -12.49
N TYR A 152 -9.81 -22.92 -11.90
CA TYR A 152 -8.65 -23.73 -11.52
C TYR A 152 -9.01 -24.85 -10.54
N PHE A 153 -9.73 -24.54 -9.45
CA PHE A 153 -10.12 -25.51 -8.43
C PHE A 153 -11.19 -26.51 -8.92
N ALA A 154 -11.86 -26.25 -10.04
CA ALA A 154 -12.74 -27.25 -10.66
C ALA A 154 -11.95 -28.39 -11.35
N PHE A 155 -10.75 -28.10 -11.86
CA PHE A 155 -9.98 -29.06 -12.66
C PHE A 155 -8.72 -29.61 -11.96
N GLU A 156 -8.02 -28.77 -11.18
CA GLU A 156 -6.65 -29.07 -10.71
C GLU A 156 -6.45 -28.77 -9.21
N ALA A 157 -7.48 -28.94 -8.38
CA ALA A 157 -7.44 -28.63 -6.94
C ALA A 157 -6.28 -29.33 -6.20
N ALA A 158 -5.95 -30.57 -6.57
CA ALA A 158 -4.91 -31.36 -5.91
C ALA A 158 -3.48 -30.90 -6.22
N LYS A 159 -3.27 -30.06 -7.24
CA LYS A 159 -1.93 -29.60 -7.67
C LYS A 159 -1.61 -28.18 -7.20
N PHE A 160 -2.46 -27.58 -6.35
CA PHE A 160 -2.25 -26.22 -5.90
C PHE A 160 -0.96 -26.10 -5.07
N PRO A 161 0.05 -25.34 -5.52
CA PRO A 161 1.40 -25.40 -4.94
C PRO A 161 1.61 -24.49 -3.72
N HIS A 162 0.56 -23.79 -3.26
CA HIS A 162 0.66 -22.82 -2.17
C HIS A 162 0.00 -23.34 -0.90
N ASP A 163 0.74 -23.29 0.20
CA ASP A 163 0.23 -23.56 1.53
C ASP A 163 0.04 -22.26 2.33
N LEU A 164 -0.75 -22.36 3.41
CA LEU A 164 -1.06 -21.21 4.26
C LEU A 164 0.16 -20.67 5.06
N PRO A 165 1.06 -21.52 5.58
CA PRO A 165 2.27 -21.04 6.26
C PRO A 165 3.18 -20.21 5.35
N SER A 166 3.48 -20.69 4.14
CA SER A 166 4.36 -20.00 3.19
C SER A 166 3.70 -18.74 2.64
N TYR A 167 2.38 -18.78 2.41
CA TYR A 167 1.60 -17.58 2.07
C TYR A 167 1.76 -16.50 3.13
N THR A 168 1.54 -16.83 4.41
CA THR A 168 1.61 -15.87 5.52
C THR A 168 3.00 -15.25 5.65
N VAL A 169 4.04 -16.08 5.54
CA VAL A 169 5.44 -15.61 5.56
C VAL A 169 5.70 -14.69 4.36
N GLY A 170 5.31 -15.09 3.16
CA GLY A 170 5.53 -14.29 1.94
C GLY A 170 4.85 -12.92 2.01
N MET A 171 3.61 -12.87 2.50
CA MET A 171 2.85 -11.63 2.66
C MET A 171 3.49 -10.67 3.67
N LEU A 172 3.83 -11.16 4.87
CA LEU A 172 4.47 -10.35 5.90
C LEU A 172 5.89 -9.92 5.51
N TYR A 173 6.61 -10.78 4.79
CA TYR A 173 7.92 -10.47 4.25
C TYR A 173 7.84 -9.34 3.22
N PHE A 174 6.89 -9.42 2.28
CA PHE A 174 6.60 -8.32 1.35
C PHE A 174 6.28 -7.03 2.10
N GLY A 175 5.36 -7.08 3.08
CA GLY A 175 4.99 -5.92 3.87
C GLY A 175 6.18 -5.30 4.62
N THR A 176 7.10 -6.13 5.13
CA THR A 176 8.34 -5.68 5.76
C THR A 176 9.25 -4.94 4.76
N ILE A 177 9.43 -5.48 3.56
CA ILE A 177 10.18 -4.81 2.47
C ILE A 177 9.50 -3.49 2.11
N PHE A 178 8.19 -3.50 1.93
CA PHE A 178 7.43 -2.34 1.52
C PHE A 178 7.57 -1.20 2.53
N ILE A 179 7.37 -1.47 3.83
CA ILE A 179 7.57 -0.47 4.90
C ILE A 179 9.02 0.05 4.92
N THR A 180 10.00 -0.83 4.71
CA THR A 180 11.43 -0.45 4.64
C THR A 180 11.72 0.52 3.49
N LEU A 181 10.99 0.40 2.37
CA LEU A 181 11.16 1.27 1.20
C LEU A 181 10.40 2.61 1.32
N LEU A 182 9.47 2.76 2.26
CA LEU A 182 8.67 3.99 2.38
C LEU A 182 9.49 5.26 2.59
N PRO A 183 10.53 5.31 3.46
CA PRO A 183 11.37 6.50 3.59
C PRO A 183 12.01 6.87 2.26
N LEU A 184 12.44 5.88 1.46
CA LEU A 184 13.05 6.11 0.16
C LEU A 184 12.03 6.66 -0.85
N ILE A 185 10.85 6.02 -0.95
CA ILE A 185 9.76 6.43 -1.85
C ILE A 185 9.32 7.86 -1.52
N LEU A 186 9.11 8.17 -0.25
CA LEU A 186 8.73 9.52 0.20
C LEU A 186 9.89 10.51 0.08
N GLY A 187 11.13 10.05 0.22
CA GLY A 187 12.34 10.83 -0.07
C GLY A 187 12.38 11.36 -1.51
N PHE A 188 12.00 10.53 -2.48
CA PHE A 188 11.96 10.89 -3.90
C PHE A 188 10.66 11.56 -4.36
N SER A 189 9.59 11.52 -3.56
CA SER A 189 8.28 12.09 -3.93
C SER A 189 7.90 13.26 -3.03
N TYR A 190 7.58 12.98 -1.76
CA TYR A 190 7.04 13.96 -0.82
C TYR A 190 8.08 14.97 -0.30
N PHE A 191 9.30 14.51 -0.05
CA PHE A 191 10.34 15.31 0.60
C PHE A 191 10.89 16.41 -0.31
N LEU A 192 10.66 16.32 -1.61
CA LEU A 192 11.04 17.34 -2.58
C LEU A 192 10.19 18.61 -2.42
N PHE A 193 8.93 18.51 -1.97
CA PHE A 193 8.03 19.65 -1.83
C PHE A 193 8.35 20.53 -0.60
N ASP A 194 7.92 21.81 -0.64
CA ASP A 194 8.16 22.80 0.41
C ASP A 194 7.17 22.69 1.59
N PHE A 195 7.10 21.47 2.14
CA PHE A 195 6.41 21.20 3.40
C PHE A 195 7.36 21.39 4.59
N ARG A 196 6.78 21.70 5.75
CA ARG A 196 7.53 21.76 7.01
C ARG A 196 8.18 20.41 7.28
N TYR A 197 9.39 20.44 7.87
CA TYR A 197 10.11 19.21 8.20
C TYR A 197 9.29 18.27 9.10
N THR A 198 8.51 18.82 10.03
CA THR A 198 7.61 18.05 10.89
C THR A 198 6.52 17.33 10.12
N GLN A 199 5.98 17.92 9.05
CA GLN A 199 5.00 17.27 8.16
C GLN A 199 5.65 16.09 7.44
N LYS A 200 6.84 16.30 6.87
CA LYS A 200 7.62 15.24 6.20
C LYS A 200 7.87 14.05 7.11
N LEU A 201 8.30 14.30 8.35
CA LEU A 201 8.49 13.24 9.34
C LEU A 201 7.17 12.60 9.78
N ALA A 202 6.14 13.40 10.06
CA ALA A 202 4.85 12.90 10.52
C ALA A 202 4.19 11.97 9.49
N LEU A 203 4.24 12.33 8.20
CA LEU A 203 3.69 11.49 7.14
C LEU A 203 4.46 10.17 7.03
N THR A 204 5.80 10.21 6.98
CA THR A 204 6.62 9.00 6.86
C THR A 204 6.43 8.09 8.06
N LEU A 205 6.63 8.60 9.27
CA LEU A 205 6.51 7.82 10.50
C LEU A 205 5.08 7.35 10.73
N GLY A 206 4.08 8.20 10.46
CA GLY A 206 2.67 7.86 10.57
C GLY A 206 2.27 6.74 9.61
N THR A 207 2.75 6.78 8.37
CA THR A 207 2.50 5.72 7.37
C THR A 207 3.16 4.41 7.78
N MET A 208 4.42 4.46 8.18
CA MET A 208 5.15 3.27 8.64
C MET A 208 4.49 2.66 9.89
N ALA A 209 4.09 3.48 10.86
CA ALA A 209 3.39 3.04 12.05
C ALA A 209 2.02 2.44 11.71
N TYR A 210 1.25 3.09 10.84
CA TYR A 210 -0.04 2.60 10.40
C TYR A 210 0.08 1.20 9.77
N LEU A 211 0.99 1.03 8.81
CA LEU A 211 1.17 -0.27 8.15
C LEU A 211 1.73 -1.32 9.12
N THR A 212 2.67 -0.95 10.00
CA THR A 212 3.17 -1.84 11.06
C THR A 212 2.04 -2.35 11.95
N LEU A 213 1.06 -1.50 12.26
CA LEU A 213 -0.12 -1.91 13.03
C LEU A 213 -1.10 -2.70 12.19
N PHE A 214 -1.35 -2.31 10.95
CA PHE A 214 -2.42 -2.84 10.09
C PHE A 214 -2.11 -4.24 9.53
N LEU A 215 -0.91 -4.45 9.01
CA LEU A 215 -0.50 -5.71 8.35
C LEU A 215 -0.75 -6.98 9.18
N PRO A 216 -0.42 -7.06 10.48
CA PRO A 216 -0.65 -8.30 11.23
C PRO A 216 -2.14 -8.62 11.38
N PHE A 217 -3.04 -7.63 11.42
CA PHE A 217 -4.48 -7.89 11.46
C PHE A 217 -5.01 -8.28 10.08
N GLN A 218 -4.55 -7.63 9.01
CA GLN A 218 -4.91 -7.99 7.63
C GLN A 218 -4.56 -9.45 7.35
N TYR A 219 -3.30 -9.83 7.60
CA TYR A 219 -2.85 -11.18 7.26
C TYR A 219 -3.36 -12.24 8.24
N MET A 220 -3.68 -11.89 9.49
CA MET A 220 -4.42 -12.78 10.38
C MET A 220 -5.86 -13.01 9.89
N LEU A 221 -6.52 -11.98 9.36
CA LEU A 221 -7.83 -12.12 8.72
C LEU A 221 -7.74 -13.05 7.49
N HIS A 222 -6.68 -12.93 6.69
CA HIS A 222 -6.45 -13.83 5.56
C HIS A 222 -6.28 -15.28 6.03
N VAL A 223 -5.50 -15.51 7.09
CA VAL A 223 -5.35 -16.84 7.72
C VAL A 223 -6.71 -17.41 8.09
N TRP A 224 -7.56 -16.63 8.76
CA TRP A 224 -8.88 -17.08 9.17
C TRP A 224 -9.78 -17.46 7.96
N ILE A 225 -9.78 -16.66 6.89
CA ILE A 225 -10.57 -16.94 5.69
C ILE A 225 -10.04 -18.17 4.93
N ILE A 226 -8.72 -18.24 4.71
CA ILE A 226 -8.08 -19.31 3.93
C ILE A 226 -8.14 -20.65 4.67
N HIS A 227 -8.09 -20.63 6.01
CA HIS A 227 -8.34 -21.81 6.81
C HIS A 227 -9.73 -22.40 6.57
N LYS A 228 -10.75 -21.57 6.25
CA LYS A 228 -12.07 -22.06 5.85
C LYS A 228 -12.13 -22.55 4.42
N SER A 229 -11.48 -21.84 3.49
CA SER A 229 -11.34 -22.33 2.12
C SER A 229 -10.17 -21.67 1.39
N ILE A 230 -9.33 -22.50 0.79
CA ILE A 230 -8.22 -22.07 -0.06
C ILE A 230 -8.67 -21.34 -1.33
N LEU A 231 -9.96 -21.48 -1.70
CA LEU A 231 -10.57 -20.86 -2.87
C LEU A 231 -10.43 -19.32 -2.90
N PHE A 232 -10.33 -18.69 -1.72
CA PHE A 232 -10.21 -17.24 -1.59
C PHE A 232 -8.76 -16.73 -1.64
N MET A 233 -7.77 -17.62 -1.57
CA MET A 233 -6.35 -17.23 -1.52
C MET A 233 -5.94 -16.32 -2.69
N PRO A 234 -6.34 -16.56 -3.96
CA PRO A 234 -5.97 -15.68 -5.08
C PRO A 234 -6.53 -14.26 -4.95
N VAL A 235 -7.80 -14.11 -4.56
CA VAL A 235 -8.40 -12.78 -4.35
C VAL A 235 -7.73 -12.06 -3.19
N LEU A 236 -7.49 -12.76 -2.08
CA LEU A 236 -6.78 -12.21 -0.93
C LEU A 236 -5.33 -11.83 -1.28
N TYR A 237 -4.66 -12.59 -2.14
CA TYR A 237 -3.31 -12.29 -2.61
C TYR A 237 -3.30 -11.05 -3.52
N PHE A 238 -4.10 -11.04 -4.59
CA PHE A 238 -4.00 -10.02 -5.62
C PHE A 238 -4.68 -8.70 -5.26
N ILE A 239 -5.73 -8.75 -4.44
CA ILE A 239 -6.60 -7.59 -4.20
C ILE A 239 -6.44 -7.09 -2.77
N PHE A 240 -6.63 -7.98 -1.79
CA PHE A 240 -6.59 -7.59 -0.37
C PHE A 240 -5.22 -7.75 0.30
N GLY A 241 -4.19 -8.11 -0.48
CA GLY A 241 -2.81 -8.25 0.00
C GLY A 241 -1.96 -7.02 -0.37
N PRO A 242 -0.80 -7.20 -1.03
CA PRO A 242 0.07 -6.11 -1.46
C PRO A 242 -0.62 -4.95 -2.18
N PHE A 243 -1.63 -5.24 -2.99
CA PHE A 243 -2.37 -4.19 -3.71
C PHE A 243 -3.12 -3.25 -2.76
N LEU A 244 -3.78 -3.79 -1.74
CA LEU A 244 -4.44 -3.00 -0.71
C LEU A 244 -3.42 -2.19 0.12
N ASP A 245 -2.28 -2.79 0.48
CA ASP A 245 -1.21 -2.11 1.20
C ASP A 245 -0.74 -0.85 0.43
N VAL A 246 -0.61 -0.97 -0.90
CA VAL A 246 -0.26 0.15 -1.78
C VAL A 246 -1.39 1.18 -1.85
N LEU A 247 -2.66 0.78 -1.94
CA LEU A 247 -3.78 1.72 -1.94
C LEU A 247 -3.89 2.51 -0.64
N VAL A 248 -3.65 1.86 0.50
CA VAL A 248 -3.55 2.52 1.81
C VAL A 248 -2.42 3.55 1.80
N PHE A 249 -1.23 3.16 1.32
CA PHE A 249 -0.12 4.09 1.17
C PHE A 249 -0.46 5.29 0.29
N VAL A 250 -1.04 5.06 -0.90
CA VAL A 250 -1.45 6.12 -1.83
C VAL A 250 -2.47 7.05 -1.17
N SER A 251 -3.42 6.50 -0.39
CA SER A 251 -4.43 7.29 0.33
C SER A 251 -3.79 8.19 1.39
N LEU A 252 -2.86 7.65 2.19
CA LEU A 252 -2.11 8.41 3.19
C LEU A 252 -1.22 9.47 2.54
N TYR A 253 -0.57 9.12 1.43
CA TYR A 253 0.22 10.06 0.63
C TYR A 253 -0.65 11.21 0.10
N SER A 254 -1.80 10.92 -0.51
CA SER A 254 -2.76 11.92 -0.98
C SER A 254 -3.26 12.82 0.15
N TRP A 255 -3.49 12.24 1.34
CA TRP A 255 -3.81 13.02 2.54
C TRP A 255 -2.65 13.95 2.94
N GLY A 256 -1.41 13.46 2.96
CA GLY A 256 -0.23 14.29 3.23
C GLY A 256 -0.02 15.41 2.21
N MET A 257 -0.37 15.18 0.94
CA MET A 257 -0.34 16.18 -0.14
C MET A 257 -1.44 17.24 -0.02
N SER A 258 -2.48 16.99 0.79
CA SER A 258 -3.56 17.97 1.06
C SER A 258 -3.20 18.99 2.13
N TRP A 259 -2.08 18.82 2.85
CA TRP A 259 -1.66 19.74 3.90
C TRP A 259 -1.21 21.09 3.33
N LYS A 260 -1.31 22.15 4.15
CA LYS A 260 -0.81 23.47 3.78
C LYS A 260 0.71 23.47 3.67
N ALA A 261 1.20 24.02 2.56
CA ALA A 261 2.63 24.28 2.36
C ALA A 261 3.11 25.38 3.33
N LYS A 262 4.43 25.53 3.46
CA LYS A 262 5.03 26.47 4.41
C LYS A 262 4.60 27.93 4.18
N ASP A 263 4.32 28.29 2.93
CA ASP A 263 4.05 29.66 2.48
C ASP A 263 2.57 29.92 2.11
N GLU A 264 1.64 29.07 2.58
CA GLU A 264 0.16 29.21 2.44
C GLU A 264 -0.56 29.35 3.79
#